data_AF-A0A7C2P7Q5-F1
#
_entry.id   AF-A0A7C2P7Q5-F1
#
_cell.length_a   1.000
_cell.length_b   1.000
_cell.length_c   1.000
_cell.angle_alpha   90.00
_cell.angle_beta   90.00
_cell.angle_gamma   90.00
#
_symmetry.space_group_name_H-M   'P 1'
#
loop_
_entity.id
_entity.type
_entity.pdbx_description
1 polymer ?
#
loop_
_entity_poly.entity_id
_entity_poly.type
_entity_poly.pdbx_seq_one_letter_code
_entity_poly.pdbx_strand_id
1 'polypeptide(L)' 'MNVRRAIVWVVSIVFGLASSAGVIRAFHTTLEKFSTVNAFLVFVSFAALAFIWLDWLLQTKDLRS' A
#
# COMPACT_ATOMS: atom_id res chain seq x y z
N MET A 1 19.89 -1.80 -6.36
CA MET A 1 18.61 -2.22 -5.74
C MET A 1 18.55 -3.73 -5.78
N ASN A 2 18.41 -4.41 -4.64
CA ASN A 2 18.23 -5.87 -4.62
C ASN A 2 16.87 -6.25 -5.21
N VAL A 3 16.80 -7.33 -6.01
CA VAL A 3 15.54 -7.80 -6.63
C VAL A 3 14.42 -7.99 -5.60
N ARG A 4 14.77 -8.52 -4.41
CA ARG A 4 13.83 -8.65 -3.28
C ARG A 4 13.20 -7.32 -2.88
N ARG A 5 13.98 -6.24 -2.88
CA ARG A 5 13.51 -4.89 -2.57
C ARG A 5 12.52 -4.40 -3.62
N ALA A 6 12.81 -4.58 -4.91
CA ALA A 6 11.87 -4.21 -5.96
C ALA A 6 10.52 -4.93 -5.82
N ILE A 7 10.54 -6.21 -5.44
CA ILE A 7 9.33 -7.00 -5.19
C ILE A 7 8.51 -6.41 -4.04
N VAL A 8 9.14 -6.09 -2.89
CA VAL A 8 8.44 -5.48 -1.75
C VAL A 8 7.73 -4.20 -2.15
N TRP A 9 8.43 -3.31 -2.87
CA TRP A 9 7.85 -2.06 -3.36
C TRP A 9 6.64 -2.28 -4.27
N VAL A 10 6.79 -3.15 -5.29
CA VAL A 10 5.71 -3.41 -6.25
C VAL A 10 4.49 -4.03 -5.57
N VAL A 11 4.69 -5.05 -4.74
CA VAL A 11 3.58 -5.72 -4.04
C VAL A 11 2.86 -4.76 -3.09
N SER A 12 3.60 -3.91 -2.39
CA SER A 12 3.02 -2.92 -1.46
C SER A 12 2.17 -1.87 -2.18
N ILE A 13 2.63 -1.39 -3.34
CA ILE A 13 1.87 -0.45 -4.17
C ILE A 13 0.58 -1.11 -4.68
N VAL A 14 0.68 -2.34 -5.21
CA VAL A 14 -0.49 -3.08 -5.70
C VAL A 14 -1.51 -3.31 -4.58
N PHE A 15 -1.03 -3.68 -3.39
CA PHE A 15 -1.89 -3.88 -2.22
C PHE A 15 -2.58 -2.59 -1.76
N GLY A 16 -1.85 -1.47 -1.72
CA GLY A 16 -2.44 -0.16 -1.41
C GLY A 16 -3.53 0.23 -2.42
N LEU A 17 -3.30 0.02 -3.72
CA LEU A 17 -4.27 0.35 -4.77
C LEU A 17 -5.53 -0.52 -4.65
N ALA A 18 -5.35 -1.83 -4.45
CA ALA A 18 -6.44 -2.77 -4.26
C ALA A 18 -7.26 -2.42 -3.00
N SER A 19 -6.60 -2.04 -1.91
CA SER A 19 -7.26 -1.64 -0.67
C SER A 19 -8.06 -0.35 -0.83
N SER A 20 -7.50 0.67 -1.47
CA SER A 20 -8.20 1.94 -1.74
C SER A 20 -9.43 1.72 -2.63
N ALA A 21 -9.30 0.93 -3.71
CA ALA A 21 -10.44 0.55 -4.55
C ALA A 21 -11.48 -0.29 -3.78
N GLY A 22 -11.02 -1.18 -2.91
CA GLY A 22 -11.87 -2.00 -2.03
C GLY A 22 -12.70 -1.15 -1.08
N VAL A 23 -12.11 -0.14 -0.44
CA VAL A 23 -12.82 0.82 0.42
C VAL A 23 -13.90 1.55 -0.37
N ILE A 24 -13.56 2.09 -1.55
CA ILE A 24 -14.54 2.81 -2.38
C ILE A 24 -15.75 1.92 -2.71
N ARG A 25 -15.50 0.65 -3.08
CA ARG A 25 -16.57 -0.32 -3.37
C ARG A 25 -17.36 -0.72 -2.13
N ALA A 26 -16.68 -1.03 -1.02
CA ALA A 26 -17.32 -1.51 0.21
C ALA A 26 -18.27 -0.47 0.82
N PHE A 27 -17.93 0.82 0.72
CA PHE A 27 -18.75 1.91 1.21
C PHE A 27 -19.71 2.48 0.13
N HIS A 28 -19.81 1.84 -1.03
CA HIS A 28 -20.65 2.29 -2.16
C HIS A 28 -20.46 3.79 -2.49
N THR A 29 -19.22 4.27 -2.37
CA THR A 29 -18.87 5.67 -2.61
C THR A 29 -18.20 5.84 -3.97
N THR A 30 -17.95 7.08 -4.38
CA THR A 30 -17.22 7.43 -5.60
C THR A 30 -15.97 8.23 -5.25
N LEU A 31 -14.98 8.30 -6.14
CA LEU A 31 -13.78 9.13 -5.93
C LEU A 31 -14.12 10.60 -5.72
N GLU A 32 -15.17 11.09 -6.39
CA GLU A 32 -15.67 12.46 -6.22
C GLU A 32 -16.23 12.70 -4.82
N LYS A 33 -17.04 11.76 -4.31
CA LYS A 33 -17.65 11.85 -2.97
C LYS A 33 -16.67 11.56 -1.85
N PHE A 34 -15.75 10.64 -2.08
CA PHE A 34 -14.75 10.23 -1.10
C PHE A 34 -13.58 11.22 -1.00
N SER A 35 -13.40 12.10 -2.00
CA SER A 35 -12.21 12.93 -2.23
C SER A 35 -10.97 12.11 -2.61
N THR A 36 -10.31 12.54 -3.68
CA THR A 36 -9.05 11.94 -4.16
C THR A 36 -7.96 11.95 -3.08
N VAL A 37 -7.95 12.96 -2.21
CA VAL A 37 -6.97 13.06 -1.11
C VAL A 37 -7.17 11.93 -0.11
N ASN A 38 -8.41 11.62 0.26
CA ASN A 38 -8.70 10.54 1.19
C ASN A 38 -8.39 9.17 0.55
N ALA A 39 -8.72 8.98 -0.72
CA ALA A 39 -8.35 7.77 -1.47
C ALA A 39 -6.83 7.56 -1.49
N PHE A 40 -6.07 8.65 -1.65
CA PHE A 40 -4.61 8.62 -1.59
C PHE A 40 -4.09 8.32 -0.18
N LEU A 41 -4.67 8.90 0.87
CA LEU A 41 -4.30 8.58 2.25
C LEU A 41 -4.53 7.11 2.57
N VAL A 42 -5.68 6.55 2.19
CA VAL A 42 -5.96 5.12 2.32
C VAL A 42 -4.91 4.29 1.57
N PHE A 43 -4.62 4.65 0.32
CA PHE A 43 -3.58 3.99 -0.47
C PHE A 43 -2.23 3.99 0.26
N VAL A 44 -1.75 5.15 0.72
CA VAL A 44 -0.45 5.26 1.40
C VAL A 44 -0.44 4.49 2.71
N SER A 45 -1.51 4.55 3.51
CA SER A 45 -1.61 3.82 4.77
C SER A 45 -1.51 2.31 4.58
N PHE A 46 -2.29 1.75 3.65
CA PHE A 46 -2.26 0.31 3.38
C PHE A 46 -0.97 -0.14 2.68
N ALA A 47 -0.44 0.67 1.75
CA ALA A 47 0.84 0.39 1.11
C ALA A 47 1.98 0.38 2.12
N ALA A 48 2.04 1.35 3.04
CA ALA A 48 3.07 1.42 4.09
C ALA A 48 2.97 0.24 5.06
N LEU A 49 1.76 -0.16 5.46
CA LEU A 49 1.54 -1.34 6.29
C LEU A 49 2.06 -2.61 5.60
N ALA A 50 1.68 -2.84 4.33
CA ALA A 50 2.18 -3.97 3.56
C ALA A 50 3.70 -3.93 3.40
N PHE A 51 4.27 -2.75 3.17
CA PHE A 51 5.71 -2.56 3.05
C PHE A 51 6.44 -2.99 4.32
N ILE A 52 5.99 -2.52 5.49
CA ILE A 52 6.62 -2.86 6.79
C ILE A 52 6.55 -4.37 7.05
N TRP A 53 5.39 -4.99 6.79
CA TRP A 53 5.22 -6.43 7.01
C TRP A 53 6.07 -7.26 6.06
N LEU A 54 6.12 -6.90 4.78
CA LEU A 54 6.91 -7.59 3.77
C LEU A 54 8.41 -7.38 4.00
N ASP A 55 8.83 -6.18 4.41
CA ASP A 55 10.22 -5.89 4.77
C ASP A 55 10.68 -6.75 5.94
N TRP A 56 9.85 -6.85 6.98
CA TRP A 56 10.11 -7.72 8.13
C TRP A 56 10.19 -9.21 7.72
N LEU A 57 9.25 -9.69 6.90
CA LEU A 57 9.19 -11.09 6.48
C LEU A 57 10.36 -11.48 5.55
N LEU A 58 10.69 -10.61 4.59
CA LEU A 58 11.73 -10.85 3.59
C LEU A 58 13.12 -10.40 4.07
N GLN A 59 13.18 -9.82 5.26
CA GLN A 59 14.38 -9.24 5.89
C GLN A 59 15.14 -8.32 4.93
N THR A 60 14.40 -7.47 4.22
CA THR A 60 15.04 -6.38 3.50
C THR A 60 15.59 -5.41 4.55
N LYS A 61 16.85 -4.98 4.40
CA LYS A 61 17.60 -4.30 5.46
C LYS A 61 17.18 -2.83 5.69
N ASP A 62 16.01 -2.39 5.22
CA ASP A 62 15.67 -0.96 5.21
C ASP A 62 15.31 -0.44 6.63
N LEU A 63 14.80 -1.29 7.54
CA LEU A 63 14.47 -0.91 8.94
C LEU A 63 15.49 -1.36 10.00
N ARG A 64 16.44 -2.23 9.64
CA ARG A 64 17.54 -2.68 10.54
C ARG A 64 18.85 -2.10 10.02
N SER A 65 19.17 -0.89 10.49
CA SER A 65 20.54 -0.37 10.45
C SER A 65 21.45 -1.17 11.38
#